data_AF-A0A2M7SFI9-F1
#
_entry.id   AF-A0A2M7SFI9-F1
#
_cell.length_a   1.000
_cell.length_b   1.000
_cell.length_c   1.000
_cell.angle_alpha   90.00
_cell.angle_beta   90.00
_cell.angle_gamma   90.00
#
_symmetry.space_group_name_H-M   'P 1'
#
loop_
_entity.id
_entity.type
_entity.pdbx_description
1 polymer ?
#
loop_
_entity_poly.entity_id
_entity_poly.type
_entity_poly.pdbx_seq_one_letter_code
_entity_poly.pdbx_strand_id
1 'polypeptide(L)'
;MKTETAIILLPVEYNPNKKGKRGQIPVKDLQDTAVEISELLKKYGLGCTIDPYPKLGIWAKLGVIYEDINVILEINSLPKVEKRRLIKYCRNKLLGRFKQEAILIKFIPEVQAEIVTVGK
;
A
#
# COMPACT_ATOMS: atom_id res chain seq x y z
N MET A 1 -13.00 -5.98 -18.94
CA MET A 1 -12.88 -4.81 -18.03
C MET A 1 -11.40 -4.50 -17.85
N LYS A 2 -10.95 -3.26 -18.08
CA LYS A 2 -9.53 -2.90 -17.86
C LYS A 2 -9.23 -2.89 -16.37
N THR A 3 -8.16 -3.54 -15.96
CA THR A 3 -7.69 -3.60 -14.57
C THR A 3 -6.26 -3.08 -14.48
N GLU A 4 -5.81 -2.73 -13.27
CA GLU A 4 -4.44 -2.28 -12.99
C GLU A 4 -4.02 -2.94 -11.65
N THR A 5 -2.73 -3.18 -11.43
CA THR A 5 -2.24 -3.53 -10.08
C THR A 5 -2.05 -2.24 -9.28
N ALA A 6 -2.58 -2.20 -8.06
CA ALA A 6 -2.34 -1.11 -7.13
C ALA A 6 -1.38 -1.59 -6.03
N ILE A 7 -0.30 -0.84 -5.84
CA ILE A 7 0.68 -1.05 -4.77
C ILE A 7 0.58 0.11 -3.81
N ILE A 8 0.28 -0.17 -2.55
CA ILE A 8 0.28 0.80 -1.47
C ILE A 8 1.51 0.54 -0.59
N LEU A 9 2.34 1.56 -0.42
CA LEU A 9 3.44 1.50 0.54
C LEU A 9 2.90 1.86 1.92
N LEU A 10 2.88 0.88 2.83
CA LEU A 10 2.48 1.08 4.20
C LEU A 10 3.73 1.25 5.07
N PRO A 11 3.88 2.37 5.79
CA PRO A 11 5.03 2.57 6.66
C PRO A 11 5.02 1.58 7.82
N VAL A 12 6.20 1.16 8.27
CA VAL A 12 6.36 0.36 9.50
C VAL A 12 6.67 1.22 10.73
N GLU A 13 6.93 2.51 10.51
CA GLU A 13 7.21 3.50 11.53
C GLU A 13 6.38 4.77 11.33
N TYR A 14 6.00 5.42 12.43
CA TYR A 14 5.44 6.77 12.38
C TYR A 14 6.50 7.79 11.93
N ASN A 15 6.03 8.93 11.45
CA ASN A 15 6.87 10.11 11.25
C ASN A 15 7.71 10.45 12.50
N PRO A 16 8.94 10.97 12.32
CA PRO A 16 9.78 11.34 13.44
C PRO A 16 9.12 12.42 14.31
N ASN A 17 9.20 12.26 15.62
CA ASN A 17 8.74 13.29 16.55
C ASN A 17 9.71 14.48 16.60
N LYS A 18 9.42 15.49 17.43
CA LYS A 18 10.27 16.70 17.60
C LYS A 18 11.73 16.41 18.00
N LYS A 19 12.04 15.21 18.48
CA LYS A 19 13.39 14.75 18.86
C LYS A 19 14.01 13.83 17.78
N GLY A 20 13.41 13.73 16.60
CA GLY A 20 13.86 12.86 15.51
C GLY A 20 13.57 11.37 15.69
N LYS A 21 12.92 10.97 16.80
CA LYS A 21 12.66 9.55 17.08
C LYS A 21 11.41 9.08 16.35
N ARG A 22 11.51 7.92 15.69
CA ARG A 22 10.40 7.20 15.09
C ARG A 22 9.88 6.12 16.04
N GLY A 23 8.57 5.91 16.05
CA GLY A 23 7.93 4.82 16.79
C GLY A 23 7.40 3.77 15.82
N GLN A 24 7.38 2.50 16.22
CA GLN A 24 6.84 1.44 15.38
C GLN A 24 5.32 1.54 15.25
N ILE A 25 4.82 1.28 14.05
CA ILE A 25 3.41 1.10 13.78
C ILE A 25 2.99 -0.31 14.24
N PRO A 26 1.89 -0.46 14.98
CA PRO A 26 1.39 -1.77 15.36
C PRO A 26 1.11 -2.66 14.15
N VAL A 27 1.55 -3.92 14.19
CA VAL A 27 1.25 -4.91 13.14
C VAL A 27 -0.25 -5.04 12.89
N LYS A 28 -1.06 -4.90 13.96
CA LYS A 28 -2.52 -4.89 13.86
C LYS A 28 -3.05 -3.81 12.91
N ASP A 29 -2.47 -2.61 12.91
CA ASP A 29 -2.92 -1.53 12.02
C ASP A 29 -2.67 -1.88 10.53
N LEU A 30 -1.61 -2.64 10.25
CA LEU A 30 -1.32 -3.17 8.90
C LEU A 30 -2.32 -4.26 8.52
N GLN A 31 -2.60 -5.20 9.44
CA GLN A 31 -3.56 -6.28 9.24
C GLN A 31 -5.00 -5.75 9.02
N ASP A 32 -5.45 -4.83 9.88
CA ASP A 32 -6.75 -4.18 9.77
C ASP A 32 -6.88 -3.43 8.43
N THR A 33 -5.78 -2.82 7.96
CA THR A 33 -5.75 -2.18 6.63
C THR A 33 -5.97 -3.18 5.49
N ALA A 34 -5.31 -4.34 5.53
CA ALA A 34 -5.49 -5.38 4.52
C ALA A 34 -6.90 -5.98 4.51
N VAL A 35 -7.46 -6.23 5.70
CA VAL A 35 -8.84 -6.74 5.83
C VAL A 35 -9.83 -5.76 5.24
N GLU A 36 -9.75 -4.48 5.61
CA GLU A 36 -10.69 -3.45 5.14
C GLU A 36 -10.61 -3.20 3.63
N ILE A 37 -9.41 -3.26 3.04
CA ILE A 37 -9.23 -3.15 1.59
C ILE A 37 -9.82 -4.39 0.89
N SER A 38 -9.62 -5.58 1.45
CA SER A 38 -10.23 -6.81 0.92
C SER A 38 -11.76 -6.74 0.98
N GLU A 39 -12.33 -6.21 2.06
CA GLU A 39 -13.78 -5.97 2.19
C GLU A 39 -14.29 -4.94 1.18
N LEU A 40 -13.55 -3.85 0.95
CA LEU A 40 -13.88 -2.82 -0.04
C LEU A 40 -14.07 -3.40 -1.44
N LEU A 41 -13.28 -4.43 -1.75
CA LEU A 41 -13.16 -5.05 -3.07
C LEU A 41 -13.84 -6.42 -3.18
N LYS A 42 -14.43 -6.93 -2.09
CA LYS A 42 -15.06 -8.26 -2.01
C LYS A 42 -16.06 -8.54 -3.13
N LYS A 43 -16.82 -7.53 -3.56
CA LYS A 43 -17.81 -7.65 -4.67
C LYS A 43 -17.17 -8.00 -6.03
N TYR A 44 -15.85 -7.85 -6.16
CA TYR A 44 -15.07 -8.24 -7.35
C TYR A 44 -14.29 -9.54 -7.14
N GLY A 45 -14.44 -10.21 -6.00
CA GLY A 45 -13.66 -11.40 -5.66
C GLY A 45 -12.16 -11.12 -5.49
N LEU A 46 -11.80 -9.86 -5.18
CA LEU A 46 -10.41 -9.43 -5.02
C LEU A 46 -10.05 -9.31 -3.53
N GLY A 47 -8.80 -9.60 -3.23
CA GLY A 47 -8.16 -9.34 -1.95
C GLY A 47 -6.85 -8.56 -2.14
N CYS A 48 -6.04 -8.51 -1.08
CA CYS A 48 -4.71 -7.92 -1.12
C CYS A 48 -3.69 -8.81 -0.42
N THR A 49 -2.43 -8.69 -0.83
CA THR A 49 -1.30 -9.40 -0.24
C THR A 49 -0.37 -8.40 0.44
N ILE A 50 0.08 -8.69 1.67
CA ILE A 50 1.17 -7.95 2.29
C ILE A 50 2.47 -8.69 1.99
N ASP A 51 3.44 -8.02 1.37
CA ASP A 51 4.82 -8.49 1.30
C ASP A 51 5.42 -8.47 2.72
N PRO A 52 5.79 -9.63 3.30
CA PRO A 52 6.29 -9.70 4.66
C PRO A 52 7.67 -9.06 4.81
N TYR A 53 8.36 -8.76 3.70
CA TYR A 53 9.69 -8.15 3.71
C TYR A 53 9.60 -6.64 3.50
N PRO A 54 9.88 -5.82 4.52
CA PRO A 54 9.89 -4.37 4.37
C PRO A 54 10.95 -3.92 3.37
N LYS A 55 10.64 -2.89 2.60
CA LYS A 55 11.53 -2.28 1.61
C LYS A 55 11.79 -0.82 1.96
N LEU A 56 13.02 -0.37 1.70
CA LEU A 56 13.35 1.03 1.77
C LEU A 56 12.63 1.77 0.62
N GLY A 57 11.81 2.75 0.98
CA GLY A 57 11.14 3.65 0.06
C GLY A 57 11.75 5.04 0.17
N ILE A 58 12.19 5.58 -0.95
CA ILE A 58 12.63 6.97 -1.06
C ILE A 58 11.64 7.70 -1.97
N TRP A 59 11.06 8.79 -1.48
CA TRP A 59 10.09 9.58 -2.24
C TRP A 59 10.13 11.04 -1.83
N ALA A 60 9.74 11.93 -2.73
CA ALA A 60 9.81 13.37 -2.50
C ALA A 60 8.42 14.04 -2.57
N LYS A 61 8.18 15.01 -1.69
CA LYS A 61 6.98 15.85 -1.71
C LYS A 61 7.33 17.27 -1.27
N LEU A 62 6.94 18.26 -2.08
CA LEU A 62 7.12 19.69 -1.78
C LEU A 62 8.56 20.08 -1.38
N GLY A 63 9.57 19.47 -2.02
CA GLY A 63 10.98 19.73 -1.74
C GLY A 63 11.58 18.96 -0.56
N VAL A 64 10.81 18.10 0.10
CA VAL A 64 11.27 17.22 1.18
C VAL A 64 11.47 15.80 0.65
N ILE A 65 12.61 15.18 0.95
CA ILE A 65 12.88 13.76 0.69
C ILE A 65 12.49 12.97 1.94
N TYR A 66 11.67 11.95 1.73
CA TYR A 66 11.24 11.00 2.74
C TYR A 66 11.95 9.68 2.49
N GLU A 67 12.58 9.17 3.54
CA GLU A 67 13.17 7.83 3.59
C GLU A 67 12.38 7.02 4.62
N ASP A 68 11.65 6.02 4.16
CA ASP A 68 10.75 5.22 4.98
C ASP A 68 10.95 3.74 4.71
N ILE A 69 10.91 2.94 5.77
CA ILE A 69 10.79 1.49 5.66
C ILE A 69 9.30 1.17 5.51
N ASN A 70 8.94 0.49 4.43
CA ASN A 70 7.55 0.21 4.08
C ASN A 70 7.33 -1.28 3.83
N VAL A 71 6.21 -1.83 4.30
CA VAL A 71 5.66 -3.07 3.74
C VAL A 71 4.82 -2.73 2.51
N ILE A 72 4.77 -3.68 1.56
CA ILE A 72 3.99 -3.51 0.33
C ILE A 72 2.65 -4.19 0.51
N LEU A 73 1.57 -3.44 0.31
CA LEU A 73 0.23 -3.99 0.13
C LEU A 73 -0.12 -3.98 -1.36
N GLU A 74 -0.24 -5.16 -1.94
CA GLU A 74 -0.53 -5.35 -3.37
C GLU A 74 -1.98 -5.76 -3.58
N ILE A 75 -2.65 -5.07 -4.50
CA ILE A 75 -4.00 -5.37 -4.96
C ILE A 75 -3.90 -5.69 -6.45
N ASN A 76 -4.07 -6.95 -6.80
CA ASN A 76 -4.04 -7.39 -8.19
C ASN A 76 -5.39 -7.18 -8.88
N SER A 77 -5.33 -6.85 -10.17
CA SER A 77 -6.50 -6.70 -11.03
C SER A 77 -7.56 -5.70 -10.52
N LEU A 78 -7.13 -4.58 -9.90
CA LEU A 78 -8.03 -3.52 -9.43
C LEU A 78 -8.84 -2.95 -10.62
N PRO A 79 -10.19 -2.99 -10.57
CA PRO A 79 -11.02 -2.37 -11.60
C PRO A 79 -10.79 -0.85 -11.61
N LYS A 80 -10.63 -0.26 -12.81
CA LYS A 80 -10.43 1.20 -12.95
C LYS A 80 -11.51 2.04 -12.23
N VAL A 81 -12.73 1.52 -12.12
CA VAL A 81 -13.85 2.18 -11.42
C VAL A 81 -13.62 2.33 -9.92
N GLU A 82 -12.85 1.44 -9.28
CA GLU A 82 -12.58 1.49 -7.83
C GLU A 82 -11.35 2.36 -7.49
N LYS A 83 -10.54 2.75 -8.49
CA LYS A 83 -9.33 3.58 -8.31
C LYS A 83 -9.57 4.82 -7.45
N ARG A 84 -10.64 5.58 -7.76
CA ARG A 84 -10.99 6.78 -6.98
C ARG A 84 -11.40 6.46 -5.55
N ARG A 85 -12.10 5.34 -5.34
CA ARG A 85 -12.54 4.90 -4.01
C ARG A 85 -11.35 4.46 -3.16
N LEU A 86 -10.39 3.74 -3.74
CA LEU A 86 -9.15 3.37 -3.07
C LEU A 86 -8.33 4.59 -2.66
N ILE A 87 -8.16 5.56 -3.57
CA ILE A 87 -7.47 6.83 -3.26
C ILE A 87 -8.17 7.56 -2.11
N LYS A 88 -9.51 7.62 -2.13
CA LYS A 88 -10.30 8.25 -1.07
C LYS A 88 -10.13 7.54 0.26
N TYR A 89 -10.12 6.21 0.28
CA TYR A 89 -9.86 5.41 1.48
C TYR A 89 -8.46 5.71 2.06
N CYS A 90 -7.43 5.71 1.22
CA CYS A 90 -6.06 6.01 1.64
C CYS A 90 -5.96 7.42 2.26
N ARG A 91 -6.57 8.42 1.62
CA ARG A 91 -6.60 9.80 2.11
C ARG A 91 -7.33 9.93 3.44
N ASN A 92 -8.52 9.34 3.55
CA ASN A 92 -9.41 9.58 4.67
C ASN A 92 -9.07 8.73 5.91
N LYS A 93 -8.46 7.56 5.70
CA LYS A 93 -8.23 6.59 6.77
C LYS A 93 -6.75 6.34 7.03
N LEU A 94 -5.99 6.02 5.99
CA LEU A 94 -4.61 5.57 6.17
C LEU A 94 -3.67 6.69 6.63
N LEU A 95 -3.85 7.92 6.13
CA LEU A 95 -3.07 9.08 6.62
C LEU A 95 -3.25 9.29 8.12
N GLY A 96 -4.49 9.18 8.62
CA GLY A 96 -4.79 9.31 10.05
C GLY A 96 -4.27 8.13 10.86
N ARG A 97 -4.52 6.89 10.41
CA ARG A 97 -4.09 5.65 11.06
C ARG A 97 -2.57 5.61 11.25
N PHE A 98 -1.83 5.90 10.18
CA PHE A 98 -0.36 5.83 10.19
C PHE A 98 0.32 7.16 10.52
N LYS A 99 -0.44 8.21 10.83
CA LYS A 99 0.05 9.56 11.14
C LYS A 99 1.09 10.08 10.12
N GLN A 100 0.84 9.80 8.85
CA GLN A 100 1.71 10.16 7.75
C GLN A 100 1.25 11.43 7.05
N GLU A 101 2.21 12.19 6.51
CA GLU A 101 1.92 13.37 5.69
C GLU A 101 1.53 12.99 4.26
N ALA A 102 1.96 11.82 3.80
CA ALA A 102 1.50 11.21 2.55
C ALA A 102 1.67 9.68 2.59
N ILE A 103 0.95 9.01 1.71
CA ILE A 103 1.08 7.58 1.45
C ILE A 103 1.25 7.42 -0.06
N LEU A 104 2.31 6.71 -0.46
CA LEU A 104 2.57 6.45 -1.88
C LEU A 104 1.69 5.29 -2.36
N ILE A 105 0.96 5.54 -3.45
CA ILE A 105 0.19 4.53 -4.17
C ILE A 105 0.69 4.50 -5.61
N LYS A 106 1.10 3.33 -6.09
CA LYS A 106 1.49 3.10 -7.48
C LYS A 106 0.38 2.35 -8.19
N PHE A 107 -0.01 2.82 -9.37
CA PHE A 107 -0.94 2.12 -10.25
C PHE A 107 -0.17 1.63 -11.47
N ILE A 108 -0.10 0.32 -11.63
CA ILE A 108 0.65 -0.34 -12.70
C ILE A 108 -0.37 -0.91 -13.68
N PRO A 109 -0.47 -0.38 -14.91
CA PRO A 109 -1.56 -0.71 -15.83
C PRO A 109 -1.50 -2.15 -16.37
N GLU A 110 -0.35 -2.80 -16.33
CA GLU A 110 -0.17 -4.18 -16.79
C GLU A 110 0.96 -4.83 -15.98
N VAL A 111 0.65 -5.93 -15.31
CA VAL A 111 1.65 -6.80 -14.67
C VAL A 111 1.52 -8.15 -15.36
N GLN A 112 2.47 -8.48 -16.23
CA GLN A 112 2.58 -9.82 -16.79
C GLN A 112 3.23 -10.71 -15.73
N ALA A 113 2.49 -11.73 -15.27
CA ALA A 113 3.00 -12.78 -14.41
C ALA A 113 3.06 -14.07 -15.23
N GLU A 114 4.27 -14.57 -15.46
CA GLU A 114 4.52 -15.83 -16.14
C GLU A 114 4.76 -16.92 -15.10
N ILE A 115 3.99 -18.01 -15.16
CA ILE A 115 4.25 -19.20 -14.35
C ILE A 115 5.24 -20.07 -15.11
N VAL A 116 6.51 -20.05 -14.71
CA VAL A 116 7.55 -20.90 -15.30
C VAL A 116 7.57 -22.24 -14.58
N THR A 117 7.34 -23.33 -15.30
CA THR A 117 7.55 -24.69 -14.80
C THR A 117 8.89 -25.24 -15.30
N VAL A 118 9.55 -26.03 -14.46
CA VAL A 118 10.72 -26.80 -14.89
C VAL A 118 10.21 -27.98 -15.73
N GLY A 119 10.81 -28.20 -16.90
CA GLY A 119 10.47 -29.33 -17.76
C GLY A 119 10.62 -30.66 -17.01
N LYS A 120 9.68 -31.59 -17.26
CA LYS A 120 9.71 -32.96 -16.71
C LYS A 120 11.01 -33.67 -17.04
#